data_AF-A0A2P6W9R7-F1
#
_entry.id   AF-A0A2P6W9R7-F1
#
_cell.length_a   1.000
_cell.length_b   1.000
_cell.length_c   1.000
_cell.angle_alpha   90.00
_cell.angle_beta   90.00
_cell.angle_gamma   90.00
#
_symmetry.space_group_name_H-M   'P 1'
#
loop_
_entity.id
_entity.type
_entity.pdbx_description
1 polymer ?
#
loop_
_entity_poly.entity_id
_entity_poly.type
_entity_poly.pdbx_seq_one_letter_code
_entity_poly.pdbx_strand_id
1 'polypeptide(L)'
;MLVALIVAALGGFVLIQNNGIMKAETSTIYFEQVHNATHQAQRADLIVTGTVEKVSEGKWGTANNQRPENITRENLRNIHHDVRIDVNETIKGKDRDLVTVRVDSGTVDGYTKNKPSADYDEGEKVLVFLYRWEGDYKTVADRYGKFDLSQEDTSSLIEQLRERYN
;
A
#
# COMPACT_ATOMS: atom_id res chain seq x y z
N MET A 1 23.88 -28.83 -20.40
CA MET A 1 24.70 -27.77 -19.79
C MET A 1 23.87 -26.50 -19.85
N LEU A 2 23.36 -26.04 -18.70
CA LEU A 2 22.53 -24.84 -18.62
C LEU A 2 23.47 -23.63 -18.58
N VAL A 3 23.34 -22.71 -19.52
CA VAL A 3 24.10 -21.45 -19.51
C VAL A 3 23.09 -20.35 -19.23
N ALA A 4 23.13 -19.79 -18.01
CA ALA A 4 22.41 -18.58 -17.66
C ALA A 4 23.34 -17.39 -17.87
N LEU A 5 22.95 -16.44 -18.72
CA LEU A 5 23.70 -15.21 -18.95
C LEU A 5 22.96 -14.08 -18.23
N ILE A 6 23.58 -13.55 -17.18
CA ILE A 6 23.07 -12.40 -16.43
C ILE A 6 23.63 -11.14 -17.10
N VAL A 7 22.76 -10.24 -17.53
CA VAL A 7 23.14 -8.86 -17.86
C VAL A 7 22.23 -7.91 -17.07
N ALA A 8 22.85 -7.18 -16.15
CA ALA A 8 22.24 -6.11 -15.39
C ALA A 8 22.48 -4.76 -16.09
N ALA A 9 21.37 -4.04 -16.35
CA ALA A 9 21.19 -2.58 -16.28
C ALA A 9 19.97 -2.21 -17.13
N LEU A 10 18.90 -1.73 -16.48
CA LEU A 10 17.66 -1.16 -17.06
C LEU A 10 16.69 -2.08 -17.84
N GLY A 11 16.83 -3.40 -17.73
CA GLY A 11 15.85 -4.34 -18.28
C GLY A 11 16.46 -5.71 -18.51
N GLY A 12 16.57 -6.51 -17.46
CA GLY A 12 17.06 -7.88 -17.58
C GLY A 12 16.00 -8.79 -18.19
N PHE A 13 16.26 -9.37 -19.36
CA PHE A 13 15.52 -10.52 -19.87
C PHE A 13 16.21 -11.81 -19.41
N VAL A 14 15.45 -12.81 -18.97
CA VAL A 14 15.98 -14.17 -18.78
C VAL A 14 15.71 -14.97 -20.04
N LEU A 15 16.77 -15.34 -20.76
CA LEU A 15 16.67 -16.24 -21.91
C LEU A 15 16.88 -17.69 -21.42
N ILE A 16 15.81 -18.46 -21.32
CA ILE A 16 15.88 -19.90 -21.04
C ILE A 16 15.87 -20.65 -22.38
N GLN A 17 16.98 -21.28 -22.75
CA GLN A 17 17.03 -22.17 -23.91
C GLN A 17 16.49 -23.56 -23.56
N ASN A 18 15.28 -23.88 -24.03
CA ASN A 18 14.79 -25.25 -24.14
C ASN A 18 14.46 -25.55 -25.61
N ASN A 19 15.22 -26.46 -26.23
CA ASN A 19 14.94 -27.07 -27.54
C ASN A 19 14.57 -26.10 -28.69
N GLY A 20 15.30 -24.99 -28.81
CA GLY A 20 15.23 -24.13 -30.00
C GLY A 20 14.03 -23.16 -30.05
N ILE A 21 13.21 -23.11 -29.00
CA ILE A 21 12.17 -22.08 -28.85
C ILE A 21 12.64 -21.09 -27.79
N MET A 22 13.03 -19.89 -28.22
CA MET A 22 13.21 -18.77 -27.30
C MET A 22 11.83 -18.29 -26.84
N LYS A 23 11.43 -18.66 -25.61
CA LYS A 23 10.30 -18.01 -24.95
C LYS A 23 10.81 -16.74 -24.28
N ALA A 24 10.39 -15.58 -24.80
CA ALA A 24 10.47 -14.33 -24.06
C ALA A 24 9.25 -14.29 -23.14
N GLU A 25 9.45 -14.54 -21.84
CA GLU A 25 8.43 -14.22 -20.84
C GLU A 25 8.55 -12.73 -20.55
N THR A 26 7.50 -11.98 -20.91
CA THR A 26 7.48 -10.52 -20.73
C THR A 26 6.98 -10.19 -19.33
N SER A 27 7.75 -9.39 -18.61
CA SER A 27 7.54 -8.91 -17.24
C SER A 27 6.51 -7.77 -17.16
N THR A 28 5.35 -7.93 -17.80
CA THR A 28 4.31 -6.87 -17.86
C THR A 28 3.78 -6.47 -16.48
N ILE A 29 3.68 -7.41 -15.54
CA ILE A 29 3.20 -7.15 -14.17
C ILE A 29 4.17 -6.27 -13.38
N TYR A 30 5.48 -6.54 -13.50
CA TYR A 30 6.52 -5.75 -12.83
C TYR A 30 6.52 -4.29 -13.31
N PHE A 31 6.37 -4.04 -14.62
CA PHE A 31 6.36 -2.69 -15.16
C PHE A 31 5.14 -1.89 -14.67
N GLU A 32 3.96 -2.49 -14.58
CA GLU A 32 2.78 -1.80 -14.06
C GLU A 32 2.90 -1.48 -12.56
N GLN A 33 3.37 -2.43 -11.74
CA GLN A 33 3.57 -2.21 -10.31
C GLN A 33 4.63 -1.13 -10.04
N VAL A 34 5.77 -1.16 -10.73
CA VAL A 34 6.85 -0.17 -10.58
C VAL A 34 6.45 1.20 -11.10
N HIS A 35 5.73 1.28 -12.23
CA HIS A 35 5.21 2.56 -12.75
C HIS A 35 4.19 3.18 -11.78
N ASN A 36 3.31 2.35 -11.22
CA ASN A 36 2.34 2.78 -10.22
C ASN A 36 3.03 3.24 -8.92
N ALA A 37 4.00 2.48 -8.42
CA ALA A 37 4.74 2.82 -7.22
C ALA A 37 5.54 4.13 -7.36
N THR A 38 6.14 4.40 -8.53
CA THR A 38 6.84 5.67 -8.77
C THR A 38 5.90 6.87 -8.69
N HIS A 39 4.72 6.77 -9.31
CA HIS A 39 3.72 7.83 -9.27
C HIS A 39 3.13 8.01 -7.87
N GLN A 40 2.94 6.92 -7.13
CA GLN A 40 2.51 6.97 -5.73
C GLN A 40 3.57 7.61 -4.84
N ALA A 41 4.84 7.29 -5.04
CA ALA A 41 5.96 7.83 -4.28
C ALA A 41 6.05 9.36 -4.41
N GLN A 42 5.70 9.92 -5.56
CA GLN A 42 5.66 11.37 -5.77
C GLN A 42 4.55 12.05 -4.95
N ARG A 43 3.41 11.38 -4.81
CA ARG A 43 2.24 11.89 -4.07
C ARG A 43 2.29 11.59 -2.57
N ALA A 44 3.13 10.66 -2.15
CA ALA A 44 3.27 10.27 -0.76
C ALA A 44 4.05 11.31 0.04
N ASP A 45 3.53 11.69 1.19
CA ASP A 45 4.26 12.44 2.23
C ASP A 45 5.11 11.51 3.11
N LEU A 46 4.70 10.23 3.20
CA LEU A 46 5.33 9.20 4.01
C LEU A 46 5.28 7.87 3.27
N ILE A 47 6.40 7.13 3.23
CA ILE A 47 6.47 5.76 2.73
C ILE A 47 7.09 4.92 3.84
N VAL A 48 6.38 3.88 4.27
CA VAL A 48 6.83 2.99 5.35
C VAL A 48 6.72 1.54 4.95
N THR A 49 7.62 0.72 5.50
CA THR A 49 7.36 -0.71 5.67
C THR A 49 6.99 -0.98 7.12
N GLY A 50 6.11 -1.95 7.34
CA GLY A 50 5.62 -2.23 8.68
C GLY A 50 4.82 -3.52 8.78
N THR A 51 4.38 -3.82 10.00
CA THR A 51 3.42 -4.89 10.28
C THR A 51 2.12 -4.27 10.78
N VAL A 52 0.98 -4.70 10.24
CA VAL A 52 -0.32 -4.23 10.73
C VAL A 52 -0.55 -4.79 12.12
N GLU A 53 -0.56 -3.90 13.12
CA GLU A 53 -0.79 -4.27 14.52
C GLU A 53 -2.27 -4.45 14.81
N LYS A 54 -3.11 -3.57 14.26
CA LYS A 54 -4.55 -3.55 14.56
C LYS A 54 -5.38 -2.93 13.45
N VAL A 55 -6.53 -3.52 13.17
CA VAL A 55 -7.58 -2.95 12.32
C VAL A 55 -8.79 -2.64 13.21
N SER A 56 -9.16 -1.36 13.33
CA SER A 56 -10.30 -0.99 14.18
C SER A 56 -11.63 -1.39 13.55
N GLU A 57 -12.66 -1.53 14.38
CA GLU A 57 -14.03 -1.53 13.88
C GLU A 57 -14.38 -0.20 13.17
N GLY A 58 -15.43 -0.24 12.35
CA GLY A 58 -15.96 0.95 11.70
C GLY A 58 -16.56 1.92 12.72
N LYS A 59 -16.36 3.21 12.47
CA LYS A 59 -16.79 4.30 13.33
C LYS A 59 -17.36 5.47 12.55
N TRP A 60 -18.15 6.26 13.24
CA TRP A 60 -18.70 7.50 12.70
C TRP A 60 -17.60 8.56 12.56
N GLY A 61 -17.57 9.28 11.44
CA GLY A 61 -16.70 10.45 11.25
C GLY A 61 -17.22 11.74 11.90
N THR A 62 -18.04 11.62 12.94
CA THR A 62 -18.52 12.72 13.76
C THR A 62 -17.47 13.09 14.81
N ALA A 63 -17.65 14.26 15.45
CA ALA A 63 -16.87 14.58 16.64
C ALA A 63 -17.04 13.46 17.70
N ASN A 64 -15.92 12.97 18.23
CA ASN A 64 -15.85 11.89 19.22
C ASN A 64 -16.34 10.50 18.74
N ASN A 65 -16.46 10.27 17.43
CA ASN A 65 -16.89 8.98 16.86
C ASN A 65 -18.31 8.53 17.29
N GLN A 66 -19.14 9.44 17.77
CA GLN A 66 -20.48 9.13 18.27
C GLN A 66 -21.52 9.04 17.15
N ARG A 67 -22.50 8.15 17.32
CA ARG A 67 -23.63 8.08 16.39
C ARG A 67 -24.36 9.44 16.35
N PRO A 68 -24.56 10.02 15.16
CA PRO A 68 -25.33 11.26 15.04
C PRO A 68 -26.81 11.01 15.37
N GLU A 69 -27.47 11.98 16.00
CA GLU A 69 -28.90 11.89 16.34
C GLU A 69 -29.77 11.65 15.10
N ASN A 70 -29.44 12.34 14.00
CA ASN A 70 -30.08 12.16 12.69
C ASN A 70 -29.03 11.69 11.68
N ILE A 71 -29.22 10.49 11.13
CA ILE A 71 -28.30 9.93 10.14
C ILE A 71 -28.59 10.55 8.77
N THR A 72 -27.65 11.35 8.28
CA THR A 72 -27.68 11.95 6.96
C THR A 72 -26.76 11.22 5.98
N ARG A 73 -26.89 11.52 4.68
CA ARG A 73 -25.96 11.01 3.65
C ARG A 73 -24.51 11.43 3.91
N GLU A 74 -24.29 12.59 4.51
CA GLU A 74 -22.95 13.07 4.85
C GLU A 74 -22.34 12.20 5.95
N ASN A 75 -23.11 11.85 6.98
CA ASN A 75 -22.64 10.95 8.03
C ASN A 75 -22.23 9.59 7.48
N LEU A 76 -23.03 9.02 6.57
CA LEU A 76 -22.72 7.75 5.91
C LEU A 76 -21.45 7.84 5.04
N ARG A 77 -21.18 8.99 4.43
CA ARG A 77 -19.95 9.24 3.66
C ARG A 77 -18.72 9.41 4.55
N ASN A 78 -18.89 9.67 5.84
CA ASN A 78 -17.79 9.87 6.78
C ASN A 78 -17.53 8.66 7.69
N ILE A 79 -18.20 7.52 7.45
CA ILE A 79 -17.82 6.26 8.07
C ILE A 79 -16.40 5.90 7.64
N HIS A 80 -15.60 5.43 8.59
CA HIS A 80 -14.22 5.03 8.37
C HIS A 80 -13.81 3.99 9.43
N HIS A 81 -12.66 3.38 9.24
CA HIS A 81 -11.93 2.68 10.29
C HIS A 81 -10.46 3.11 10.25
N ASP A 82 -9.74 2.87 11.33
CA ASP A 82 -8.33 3.18 11.42
C ASP A 82 -7.51 1.88 11.47
N VAL A 83 -6.37 1.89 10.80
CA VAL A 83 -5.40 0.81 10.77
C VAL A 83 -4.13 1.30 11.43
N ARG A 84 -3.62 0.54 12.40
CA ARG A 84 -2.39 0.85 13.12
C ARG A 84 -1.28 -0.06 12.60
N ILE A 85 -0.20 0.57 12.15
CA ILE A 85 0.97 -0.10 11.57
C ILE A 85 2.15 0.17 12.50
N ASP A 86 2.75 -0.90 13.00
CA ASP A 86 4.06 -0.89 13.66
C ASP A 86 5.12 -0.78 12.57
N VAL A 87 5.87 0.32 12.59
CA VAL A 87 6.76 0.69 11.48
C VAL A 87 8.11 0.01 11.67
N ASN A 88 8.50 -0.80 10.69
CA ASN A 88 9.80 -1.42 10.62
C ASN A 88 10.84 -0.44 10.03
N GLU A 89 10.45 0.33 9.01
CA GLU A 89 11.33 1.27 8.32
C GLU A 89 10.52 2.43 7.73
N THR A 90 11.03 3.65 7.85
CA THR A 90 10.55 4.81 7.09
C THR A 90 11.47 5.04 5.89
N ILE A 91 10.96 4.82 4.67
CA ILE A 91 11.73 4.98 3.43
C ILE A 91 11.69 6.43 2.93
N LYS A 92 10.58 7.13 3.15
CA LYS A 92 10.42 8.54 2.78
C LYS A 92 9.62 9.25 3.86
N GLY A 93 10.04 10.47 4.20
CA GLY A 93 9.35 11.33 5.17
C GLY A 93 10.06 11.34 6.52
N LYS A 94 9.40 11.89 7.55
CA LYS A 94 9.93 11.88 8.92
C LYS A 94 9.78 10.49 9.53
N ASP A 95 10.84 9.99 10.14
CA ASP A 95 10.86 8.72 10.87
C ASP A 95 9.67 8.54 11.82
N ARG A 96 9.14 7.32 11.82
CA ARG A 96 8.02 6.87 12.63
C ARG A 96 8.31 5.49 13.18
N ASP A 97 7.96 5.28 14.44
CA ASP A 97 7.84 3.94 15.02
C ASP A 97 6.43 3.37 14.81
N LEU A 98 5.45 4.26 14.64
CA LEU A 98 4.04 3.88 14.52
C LEU A 98 3.30 4.86 13.61
N VAL A 99 2.38 4.32 12.80
CA VAL A 99 1.48 5.11 11.97
C VAL A 99 0.04 4.62 12.13
N THR A 100 -0.90 5.56 12.16
CA THR A 100 -2.34 5.29 12.04
C THR A 100 -2.83 5.77 10.68
N VAL A 101 -3.37 4.86 9.89
CA VAL A 101 -3.93 5.10 8.55
C VAL A 101 -5.44 5.08 8.64
N ARG A 102 -6.10 6.14 8.18
CA ARG A 102 -7.56 6.21 8.08
C ARG A 102 -8.02 5.64 6.75
N VAL A 103 -8.91 4.65 6.82
CA VAL A 103 -9.49 3.99 5.66
C VAL A 103 -10.95 4.40 5.54
N ASP A 104 -11.30 5.01 4.41
CA ASP A 104 -12.62 5.58 4.12
C ASP A 104 -13.66 4.50 3.78
N SER A 105 -13.71 3.40 4.52
CA SER A 105 -14.68 2.32 4.40
C SER A 105 -14.99 1.72 5.78
N GLY A 106 -16.00 0.86 5.87
CA GLY A 106 -16.30 0.11 7.08
C GLY A 106 -17.80 0.04 7.40
N THR A 107 -18.11 -0.62 8.51
CA THR A 107 -19.48 -0.82 8.99
C THR A 107 -19.60 -0.37 10.44
N VAL A 108 -20.62 0.43 10.76
CA VAL A 108 -20.95 0.90 12.12
C VAL A 108 -22.46 0.93 12.29
N ASP A 109 -22.97 0.40 13.41
CA ASP A 109 -24.41 0.35 13.73
C ASP A 109 -25.32 -0.21 12.62
N GLY A 110 -24.82 -1.15 11.80
CA GLY A 110 -25.53 -1.72 10.66
C GLY A 110 -25.48 -0.89 9.37
N TYR A 111 -24.77 0.25 9.36
CA TYR A 111 -24.54 1.06 8.17
C TYR A 111 -23.15 0.79 7.59
N THR A 112 -23.07 0.57 6.29
CA THR A 112 -21.82 0.27 5.59
C THR A 112 -21.47 1.34 4.57
N LYS A 113 -20.23 1.82 4.62
CA LYS A 113 -19.60 2.58 3.54
C LYS A 113 -18.67 1.67 2.77
N ASN A 114 -19.10 1.30 1.57
CA ASN A 114 -18.32 0.46 0.66
C ASN A 114 -17.61 1.33 -0.39
N LYS A 115 -16.54 2.01 0.03
CA LYS A 115 -15.62 2.71 -0.88
C LYS A 115 -14.46 1.75 -1.22
N PRO A 116 -14.10 1.56 -2.50
CA PRO A 116 -12.88 0.83 -2.85
C PRO A 116 -11.67 1.47 -2.16
N SER A 117 -11.07 0.73 -1.22
CA SER A 117 -9.99 1.19 -0.36
C SER A 117 -8.95 0.10 -0.20
N ALA A 118 -7.75 0.43 0.30
CA ALA A 118 -6.79 -0.59 0.71
C ALA A 118 -7.42 -1.43 1.82
N ASP A 119 -7.38 -2.74 1.62
CA ASP A 119 -7.78 -3.70 2.65
C ASP A 119 -6.57 -3.99 3.53
N TYR A 120 -6.79 -4.25 4.80
CA TYR A 120 -5.70 -4.55 5.74
C TYR A 120 -6.09 -5.72 6.66
N ASP A 121 -5.13 -6.60 6.89
CA ASP A 121 -5.26 -7.76 7.76
C ASP A 121 -4.30 -7.66 8.94
N GLU A 122 -4.75 -7.97 10.16
CA GLU A 122 -3.87 -7.96 11.32
C GLU A 122 -2.73 -8.98 11.17
N GLY A 123 -1.50 -8.56 11.47
CA GLY A 123 -0.28 -9.34 11.33
C GLY A 123 0.33 -9.34 9.92
N GLU A 124 -0.32 -8.75 8.93
CA GLU A 124 0.24 -8.68 7.59
C GLU A 124 1.43 -7.72 7.52
N LYS A 125 2.39 -8.00 6.63
CA LYS A 125 3.55 -7.15 6.38
C LYS A 125 3.33 -6.30 5.14
N VAL A 126 3.50 -4.98 5.25
CA VAL A 126 3.11 -4.04 4.20
C VAL A 126 4.22 -3.07 3.84
N LEU A 127 4.23 -2.67 2.57
CA LEU A 127 4.78 -1.40 2.08
C LEU A 127 3.59 -0.48 1.78
N VAL A 128 3.56 0.70 2.37
CA VAL A 128 2.43 1.63 2.21
C VAL A 128 2.90 3.03 1.86
N PHE A 129 2.25 3.60 0.85
CA PHE A 129 2.41 4.97 0.39
C PHE A 129 1.30 5.83 0.99
N LEU A 130 1.68 6.82 1.79
CA LEU A 130 0.74 7.59 2.59
C LEU A 130 0.84 9.09 2.28
N TYR A 131 -0.31 9.76 2.24
CA TYR A 131 -0.42 11.22 2.16
C TYR A 131 -1.26 11.75 3.31
N ARG A 132 -1.06 13.02 3.68
CA ARG A 132 -1.86 13.69 4.70
C ARG A 132 -3.11 14.32 4.09
N TRP A 133 -4.25 14.08 4.73
CA TRP A 133 -5.51 14.73 4.42
C TRP A 133 -6.24 15.07 5.72
N GLU A 134 -6.53 16.36 5.94
CA GLU A 134 -7.29 16.84 7.11
C GLU A 134 -6.72 16.37 8.47
N GLY A 135 -5.40 16.15 8.53
CA GLY A 135 -4.68 15.73 9.74
C GLY A 135 -4.43 14.23 9.84
N ASP A 136 -5.07 13.39 9.03
CA ASP A 136 -4.89 11.95 9.02
C ASP A 136 -3.97 11.49 7.90
N TYR A 137 -3.30 10.34 8.09
CA TYR A 137 -2.67 9.63 6.99
C TYR A 137 -3.70 8.78 6.25
N LYS A 138 -3.65 8.83 4.91
CA LYS A 138 -4.47 8.02 4.02
C LYS A 138 -3.58 7.32 2.97
N THR A 139 -4.00 6.16 2.50
CA THR A 139 -3.30 5.44 1.43
C THR A 139 -3.41 6.20 0.12
N VAL A 140 -2.27 6.45 -0.52
CA VAL A 140 -2.23 7.04 -1.87
C VAL A 140 -2.96 6.12 -2.84
N ALA A 141 -3.83 6.69 -3.68
CA ALA A 141 -4.62 5.94 -4.65
C ALA A 141 -5.47 4.80 -4.03
N ASP A 142 -5.92 4.99 -2.79
CA ASP A 142 -6.82 4.07 -2.08
C ASP A 142 -6.24 2.63 -2.06
N ARG A 143 -6.82 1.69 -2.82
CA ARG A 143 -6.40 0.28 -2.85
C ARG A 143 -5.04 0.00 -3.51
N TYR A 144 -4.48 0.97 -4.22
CA TYR A 144 -3.27 0.75 -5.02
C TYR A 144 -1.98 1.14 -4.30
N GLY A 145 -2.05 1.97 -3.24
CA GLY A 145 -0.87 2.44 -2.50
C GLY A 145 -0.42 1.54 -1.35
N LYS A 146 -0.90 0.29 -1.31
CA LYS A 146 -0.51 -0.72 -0.34
C LYS A 146 -0.05 -1.95 -1.11
N PHE A 147 1.10 -2.49 -0.71
CA PHE A 147 1.69 -3.71 -1.25
C PHE A 147 1.93 -4.70 -0.11
N ASP A 148 1.62 -5.96 -0.34
CA ASP A 148 1.94 -7.06 0.57
C ASP A 148 3.41 -7.47 0.37
N LEU A 149 4.17 -7.49 1.48
CA LEU A 149 5.58 -7.87 1.48
C LEU A 149 5.81 -9.39 1.41
N SER A 150 4.75 -10.20 1.51
CA SER A 150 4.84 -11.63 1.27
C SER A 150 5.09 -11.97 -0.21
N GLN A 151 4.85 -11.02 -1.12
CA GLN A 151 5.05 -11.19 -2.55
C GLN A 151 6.51 -10.93 -2.95
N GLU A 152 7.11 -11.84 -3.72
CA GLU A 152 8.53 -11.79 -4.12
C GLU A 152 8.91 -10.47 -4.80
N ASP A 153 7.99 -9.89 -5.56
CA ASP A 153 8.21 -8.70 -6.40
C ASP A 153 8.44 -7.42 -5.58
N THR A 154 7.94 -7.39 -4.34
CA THR A 154 7.98 -6.19 -3.49
C THR A 154 9.38 -5.88 -2.95
N SER A 155 10.27 -6.88 -2.86
CA SER A 155 11.64 -6.67 -2.39
C SER A 155 12.43 -5.77 -3.35
N SER A 156 12.30 -5.99 -4.65
CA SER A 156 12.98 -5.19 -5.68
C SER A 156 12.51 -3.74 -5.71
N LEU A 157 11.23 -3.51 -5.36
CA LEU A 157 10.64 -2.17 -5.28
C LEU A 157 11.17 -1.42 -4.05
N ILE A 158 11.29 -2.09 -2.90
CA ILE A 158 11.82 -1.48 -1.68
C ILE A 158 13.24 -0.97 -1.90
N GLU A 159 14.12 -1.76 -2.52
CA GLU A 159 15.49 -1.33 -2.81
C GLU A 159 15.53 -0.10 -3.71
N GLN A 160 14.73 -0.07 -4.79
CA GLN A 160 14.63 1.10 -5.67
C GLN A 160 14.13 2.34 -4.94
N LEU A 161 13.20 2.20 -3.99
CA LEU A 161 12.72 3.32 -3.19
C LEU A 161 13.79 3.81 -2.21
N ARG A 162 14.55 2.89 -1.59
CA ARG A 162 15.68 3.24 -0.71
C ARG A 162 16.75 4.02 -1.46
N GLU A 163 17.18 3.55 -2.63
CA GLU A 163 18.17 4.24 -3.47
C GLU A 163 17.71 5.65 -3.89
N ARG A 164 16.40 5.87 -3.97
CA ARG A 164 15.83 7.14 -4.39
C ARG A 164 15.69 8.17 -3.26
N TYR A 165 15.49 7.72 -2.03
CA TYR A 165 15.10 8.58 -0.90
C TYR A 165 16.11 8.60 0.27
N ASN A 166 17.14 7.76 0.23
CA ASN A 166 18.33 7.84 1.08
C ASN A 166 19.51 8.48 0.33
#